data_AF-A0AAD6E4H1-F1
#
_entry.id   AF-A0AAD6E4H1-F1
#
_cell.length_a   1.000
_cell.length_b   1.000
_cell.length_c   1.000
_cell.angle_alpha   90.00
_cell.angle_beta   90.00
_cell.angle_gamma   90.00
#
_symmetry.space_group_name_H-M   'P 1'
#
loop_
_entity.id
_entity.type
_entity.pdbx_description
1 polymer ?
#
loop_
_entity_poly.entity_id
_entity_poly.type
_entity_poly.pdbx_seq_one_letter_code
_entity_poly.pdbx_strand_id
1 'polypeptide(L)'
;MAARSAALKIDWAKVSTSLGLRGQTAASLQSFKKRNDDARRKVQLLSEQPQAVDFSHYRKVLKNQAIVDEIENHFKNFKPASYDVSRQLKAIDAFEAQAVSNAEQTKGKIDSELVNLQKTLENIETARPFEDLTVDEVASAQPEIDEKTSSLSPRASGCHLATRSASAICPLFKLLPTEVLQLIFLHCLEINLPRASPILARALSNQLLYTWLIRLSFSSTNPGSRTEFFTSNFLPRPLNFWSISEEERASLQTAILSCKWCTLSLFRKCQREYIHHALSCKANHLSFTPADRAILDNIDSFLDNIDDTCDKAPDGRKGKGDLIIPAQLLPDHILPAKQNENPDAHPDAQTQISTSTSTDRKLAIWFHFGAIQIREQNEVYYENNLFRLPASPILTPARIPDKLLSPPWSASQFEFLQLLAPDFYLDEDEHEAERSSSITARLIRRRQIQPFARLLKMYFRAANCRVPARWPLHSVHFALIVRCAEAGGGGDGIADPFARVVLDERWDDVPVDAREDLLRIGG
;
A
#
# COMPACT_ATOMS: atom_id res chain seq x y z
N MET A 1 -13.61 -1.68 -43.87
CA MET A 1 -12.96 -0.39 -44.18
C MET A 1 -13.29 0.72 -43.17
N ALA A 2 -14.42 0.70 -42.43
CA ALA A 2 -14.80 1.75 -41.48
C ALA A 2 -14.08 1.73 -40.10
N ALA A 3 -13.49 0.61 -39.66
CA ALA A 3 -12.79 0.52 -38.36
C ALA A 3 -11.32 1.03 -38.39
N ARG A 4 -10.75 1.30 -39.57
CA ARG A 4 -9.35 1.79 -39.70
C ARG A 4 -9.20 3.29 -39.40
N SER A 5 -10.28 4.06 -39.36
CA SER A 5 -10.27 5.53 -39.28
C SER A 5 -10.24 6.10 -37.86
N ALA A 6 -10.68 5.38 -36.83
CA ALA A 6 -10.72 5.91 -35.46
C ALA A 6 -9.32 6.14 -34.88
N ALA A 7 -8.39 5.21 -35.12
CA ALA A 7 -7.03 5.32 -34.63
C ALA A 7 -6.15 6.35 -35.41
N LEU A 8 -6.63 6.86 -36.54
CA LEU A 8 -6.03 8.01 -37.25
C LEU A 8 -6.59 9.35 -36.75
N LYS A 9 -7.69 9.35 -35.98
CA LYS A 9 -8.32 10.55 -35.40
C LYS A 9 -7.78 10.94 -34.01
N ILE A 10 -7.02 10.06 -33.35
CA ILE A 10 -6.49 10.34 -32.00
C ILE A 10 -5.21 11.16 -32.13
N ASP A 11 -5.29 12.44 -31.73
CA ASP A 11 -4.13 13.31 -31.58
C ASP A 11 -3.43 13.03 -30.24
N TRP A 12 -2.44 12.14 -30.29
CA TRP A 12 -1.69 11.70 -29.11
C TRP A 12 -0.96 12.84 -28.37
N ALA A 13 -0.61 13.93 -29.06
CA ALA A 13 0.03 15.08 -28.42
C ALA A 13 -0.99 15.86 -27.59
N LYS A 14 -2.20 16.07 -28.13
CA LYS A 14 -3.28 16.72 -27.37
C LYS A 14 -3.71 15.91 -26.15
N VAL A 15 -3.82 14.59 -26.27
CA VAL A 15 -4.21 13.70 -25.15
C VAL A 15 -3.24 13.82 -23.97
N SER A 16 -1.91 13.90 -24.22
CA SER A 16 -0.94 14.06 -23.14
C SER A 16 -1.01 15.42 -22.45
N THR A 17 -1.24 16.49 -23.23
CA THR A 17 -1.20 17.87 -22.71
C THR A 17 -2.51 18.29 -22.08
N SER A 18 -3.67 17.89 -22.63
CA SER A 18 -4.99 18.31 -22.16
C SER A 18 -5.42 17.64 -20.85
N LEU A 19 -4.93 16.42 -20.59
CA LEU A 19 -5.32 15.62 -19.42
C LEU A 19 -4.34 15.76 -18.24
N GLY A 20 -3.27 16.55 -18.39
CA GLY A 20 -2.31 16.79 -17.30
C GLY A 20 -1.69 15.52 -16.72
N LEU A 21 -1.55 14.46 -17.53
CA LEU A 21 -1.12 13.14 -17.06
C LEU A 21 0.34 13.20 -16.60
N ARG A 22 0.59 12.90 -15.32
CA ARG A 22 1.94 12.87 -14.71
C ARG A 22 2.27 11.48 -14.17
N GLY A 23 3.57 11.19 -14.04
CA GLY A 23 4.06 9.96 -13.43
C GLY A 23 3.73 8.70 -14.23
N GLN A 24 3.26 7.65 -13.54
CA GLN A 24 3.11 6.30 -14.10
C GLN A 24 2.08 6.20 -15.23
N THR A 25 1.02 7.03 -15.21
CA THR A 25 -0.03 7.02 -16.25
C THR A 25 0.49 7.57 -17.58
N ALA A 26 1.41 8.54 -17.55
CA ALA A 26 2.07 9.04 -18.76
C ALA A 26 2.99 7.96 -19.36
N ALA A 27 3.75 7.25 -18.51
CA ALA A 27 4.62 6.16 -18.95
C ALA A 27 3.82 4.98 -19.55
N SER A 28 2.68 4.62 -18.95
CA SER A 28 1.83 3.55 -19.48
C SER A 28 1.22 3.92 -20.84
N LEU A 29 0.79 5.18 -21.03
CA LEU A 29 0.29 5.69 -22.31
C LEU A 29 1.38 5.69 -23.40
N GLN A 30 2.60 6.13 -23.06
CA GLN A 30 3.74 6.06 -23.99
C GLN A 30 4.07 4.62 -24.38
N SER A 31 4.03 3.68 -23.43
CA SER A 31 4.24 2.25 -23.70
C SER A 31 3.16 1.66 -24.61
N PHE A 32 1.91 2.11 -24.47
CA PHE A 32 0.81 1.70 -25.32
C PHE A 32 0.98 2.23 -26.74
N LYS A 33 1.31 3.52 -26.88
CA LYS A 33 1.60 4.15 -28.18
C LYS A 33 2.71 3.41 -28.92
N LYS A 34 3.85 3.15 -28.25
CA LYS A 34 4.97 2.42 -28.83
C LYS A 34 4.55 1.04 -29.33
N ARG A 35 3.80 0.27 -28.54
CA ARG A 35 3.31 -1.06 -28.94
C ARG A 35 2.41 -1.01 -30.17
N ASN A 36 1.52 -0.02 -30.25
CA ASN A 36 0.65 0.16 -31.42
C ASN A 36 1.46 0.54 -32.67
N ASP A 37 2.42 1.46 -32.56
CA ASP A 37 3.26 1.88 -33.67
C ASP A 37 4.15 0.74 -34.19
N ASP A 38 4.74 -0.04 -33.28
CA ASP A 38 5.55 -1.22 -33.63
C ASP A 38 4.72 -2.31 -34.31
N ALA A 39 3.50 -2.58 -33.83
CA ALA A 39 2.59 -3.52 -34.46
C ALA A 39 2.18 -3.07 -35.87
N ARG A 40 1.88 -1.77 -36.04
CA ARG A 40 1.55 -1.19 -37.34
C ARG A 40 2.70 -1.31 -38.33
N ARG A 41 3.92 -0.96 -37.92
CA ARG A 41 5.12 -1.09 -38.75
C ARG A 41 5.34 -2.54 -39.19
N LYS A 42 5.22 -3.49 -38.26
CA LYS A 42 5.35 -4.92 -38.57
C LYS A 42 4.30 -5.39 -39.58
N VAL A 43 3.03 -5.01 -39.40
CA VAL A 43 1.95 -5.37 -40.34
C VAL A 43 2.21 -4.78 -41.71
N GLN A 44 2.67 -3.52 -41.78
CA GLN A 44 2.99 -2.87 -43.04
C GLN A 44 4.13 -3.60 -43.77
N LEU A 45 5.25 -3.84 -43.08
CA LEU A 45 6.40 -4.57 -43.63
C LEU A 45 6.02 -5.98 -44.13
N LEU A 46 5.21 -6.72 -43.36
CA LEU A 46 4.77 -8.07 -43.74
C LEU A 46 3.74 -8.06 -44.88
N SER A 47 2.95 -6.99 -45.01
CA SER A 47 1.99 -6.82 -46.10
C SER A 47 2.64 -6.45 -47.43
N GLU A 48 3.81 -5.79 -47.38
CA GLU A 48 4.60 -5.40 -48.55
C GLU A 48 5.44 -6.57 -49.11
N GLN A 49 5.64 -7.65 -48.34
CA GLN A 49 6.37 -8.82 -48.83
C GLN A 49 5.57 -9.55 -49.93
N PRO A 50 6.22 -9.92 -51.05
CA PRO A 50 5.54 -10.61 -52.13
C PRO A 50 5.14 -12.02 -51.69
N GLN A 51 3.82 -12.30 -51.73
CA GLN A 51 3.24 -13.60 -51.37
C GLN A 51 2.98 -14.49 -52.60
N ALA A 52 3.37 -14.06 -53.80
CA ALA A 52 3.14 -14.80 -55.03
C ALA A 52 4.32 -15.74 -55.35
N VAL A 53 4.04 -17.04 -55.43
CA VAL A 53 5.00 -18.07 -55.87
C VAL A 53 4.74 -18.40 -57.34
N ASP A 54 5.75 -18.28 -58.20
CA ASP A 54 5.63 -18.62 -59.63
C ASP A 54 5.79 -20.14 -59.85
N PHE A 55 4.68 -20.87 -59.70
CA PHE A 55 4.63 -22.31 -59.95
C PHE A 55 4.87 -22.69 -61.43
N SER A 56 4.77 -21.75 -62.38
CA SER A 56 5.00 -22.03 -63.81
C SER A 56 6.49 -22.22 -64.12
N HIS A 57 7.35 -21.46 -63.43
CA HIS A 57 8.79 -21.60 -63.49
C HIS A 57 9.25 -22.92 -62.86
N TYR A 58 8.73 -23.27 -61.68
CA TYR A 58 9.13 -24.50 -60.96
C TYR A 58 8.73 -25.79 -61.68
N ARG A 59 7.60 -25.79 -62.40
CA ARG A 59 7.24 -26.91 -63.30
C ARG A 59 8.28 -27.14 -64.40
N LYS A 60 8.94 -26.10 -64.91
CA LYS A 60 9.96 -26.27 -65.98
C LYS A 60 11.30 -26.80 -65.46
N VAL A 61 11.63 -26.51 -64.20
CA VAL A 61 12.94 -26.84 -63.61
C VAL A 61 12.95 -28.22 -62.94
N LEU A 62 11.84 -28.61 -62.29
CA LEU A 62 11.76 -29.85 -61.53
C LEU A 62 11.32 -31.02 -62.41
N LYS A 63 11.96 -32.18 -62.24
CA LYS A 63 11.63 -33.40 -63.01
C LYS A 63 10.32 -34.05 -62.55
N ASN A 64 9.94 -33.91 -61.27
CA ASN A 64 8.73 -34.49 -60.69
C ASN A 64 7.61 -33.45 -60.60
N GLN A 65 6.73 -33.43 -61.60
CA GLN A 65 5.63 -32.45 -61.69
C GLN A 65 4.56 -32.63 -60.60
N ALA A 66 4.29 -33.88 -60.19
CA ALA A 66 3.28 -34.20 -59.19
C ALA A 66 3.48 -33.46 -57.86
N ILE A 67 4.74 -33.25 -57.46
CA ILE A 67 5.10 -32.55 -56.23
C ILE A 67 4.76 -31.05 -56.33
N VAL A 68 4.95 -30.45 -57.51
CA VAL A 68 4.64 -29.04 -57.73
C VAL A 68 3.13 -28.79 -57.66
N ASP A 69 2.33 -29.72 -58.20
CA ASP A 69 0.87 -29.64 -58.16
C ASP A 69 0.31 -29.86 -56.73
N GLU A 70 0.90 -30.77 -55.95
CA GLU A 70 0.55 -30.94 -54.53
C GLU A 70 0.83 -29.68 -53.70
N ILE A 71 2.01 -29.06 -53.89
CA ILE A 71 2.39 -27.84 -53.18
C ILE A 71 1.50 -26.66 -53.58
N GLU A 72 1.14 -26.53 -54.87
CA GLU A 72 0.22 -25.49 -55.33
C GLU A 72 -1.17 -25.65 -54.68
N ASN A 73 -1.65 -26.89 -54.51
CA ASN A 73 -2.90 -27.18 -53.82
C ASN A 73 -2.81 -26.85 -52.32
N HIS A 74 -1.73 -27.22 -51.64
CA HIS A 74 -1.53 -26.87 -50.24
C HIS A 74 -1.42 -25.36 -50.03
N PHE A 75 -0.76 -24.64 -50.95
CA PHE A 75 -0.61 -23.19 -50.89
C PHE A 75 -1.95 -22.45 -51.05
N LYS A 76 -2.80 -22.88 -51.98
CA LYS A 76 -4.14 -22.30 -52.19
C LYS A 76 -5.11 -22.60 -51.04
N ASN A 77 -4.98 -23.77 -50.42
CA ASN A 77 -5.85 -24.21 -49.33
C ASN A 77 -5.41 -23.68 -47.96
N PHE A 78 -4.19 -23.18 -47.83
CA PHE A 78 -3.67 -22.67 -46.57
C PHE A 78 -4.32 -21.32 -46.21
N LYS A 79 -5.04 -21.28 -45.09
CA LYS A 79 -5.52 -20.05 -44.47
C LYS A 79 -4.78 -19.83 -43.14
N PRO A 80 -4.21 -18.64 -42.88
CA PRO A 80 -3.58 -18.34 -41.61
C PRO A 80 -4.58 -18.48 -40.45
N ALA A 81 -4.10 -18.96 -39.30
CA ALA A 81 -4.91 -19.02 -38.08
C ALA A 81 -5.26 -17.59 -37.62
N SER A 82 -6.55 -17.25 -37.60
CA SER A 82 -7.05 -15.98 -37.05
C SER A 82 -7.30 -16.09 -35.55
N TYR A 83 -6.96 -15.04 -34.80
CA TYR A 83 -7.31 -14.92 -33.40
C TYR A 83 -8.72 -14.31 -33.25
N ASP A 84 -9.60 -14.93 -32.46
CA ASP A 84 -10.92 -14.38 -32.17
C ASP A 84 -10.82 -13.26 -31.13
N VAL A 85 -11.20 -12.05 -31.54
CA VAL A 85 -11.20 -10.82 -30.73
C VAL A 85 -12.60 -10.44 -30.22
N SER A 86 -13.63 -11.24 -30.52
CA SER A 86 -15.04 -10.92 -30.23
C SER A 86 -15.31 -10.67 -28.74
N ARG A 87 -14.70 -11.45 -27.85
CA ARG A 87 -14.85 -11.30 -26.39
C ARG A 87 -14.21 -10.01 -25.88
N GLN A 88 -13.06 -9.64 -26.43
CA GLN A 88 -12.33 -8.43 -26.06
C GLN A 88 -13.06 -7.18 -26.54
N LEU A 89 -13.65 -7.22 -27.75
CA LEU A 89 -14.49 -6.14 -28.27
C LEU A 89 -15.71 -5.88 -27.37
N LYS A 90 -16.43 -6.93 -26.96
CA LYS A 90 -17.54 -6.80 -26.01
C LYS A 90 -17.13 -6.19 -24.66
N ALA A 91 -15.93 -6.51 -24.17
CA ALA A 91 -15.41 -5.92 -22.93
C ALA A 91 -15.04 -4.43 -23.10
N ILE A 92 -14.52 -4.05 -24.28
CA ILE A 92 -14.23 -2.65 -24.60
C ILE A 92 -15.52 -1.84 -24.69
N ASP A 93 -16.55 -2.35 -25.36
CA ASP A 93 -17.84 -1.67 -25.49
C ASP A 93 -18.51 -1.45 -24.12
N ALA A 94 -18.45 -2.46 -23.24
CA ALA A 94 -18.95 -2.34 -21.86
C ALA A 94 -18.16 -1.31 -21.04
N PHE A 95 -16.84 -1.23 -21.24
CA PHE A 95 -16.00 -0.24 -20.58
C PHE A 95 -16.30 1.18 -21.06
N GLU A 96 -16.52 1.37 -22.37
CA GLU A 96 -16.89 2.65 -22.96
C GLU A 96 -18.23 3.16 -22.39
N ALA A 97 -19.25 2.30 -22.31
CA ALA A 97 -20.55 2.66 -21.73
C ALA A 97 -20.43 3.12 -20.27
N GLN A 98 -19.63 2.42 -19.45
CA GLN A 98 -19.40 2.81 -18.06
C GLN A 98 -18.60 4.11 -17.94
N ALA A 99 -17.59 4.30 -18.80
CA ALA A 99 -16.76 5.50 -18.80
C ALA A 99 -17.58 6.75 -19.17
N VAL A 100 -18.47 6.64 -20.15
CA VAL A 100 -19.38 7.73 -20.54
C VAL A 100 -20.35 8.08 -19.41
N SER A 101 -20.97 7.07 -18.78
CA SER A 101 -21.86 7.28 -17.62
C SER A 101 -21.15 7.99 -16.46
N ASN A 102 -19.93 7.56 -16.12
CA ASN A 102 -19.15 8.21 -15.07
C ASN A 102 -18.78 9.66 -15.44
N ALA A 103 -18.41 9.92 -16.70
CA ALA A 103 -18.07 11.26 -17.17
C ALA A 103 -19.28 12.22 -17.12
N GLU A 104 -20.47 11.75 -17.51
CA GLU A 104 -21.71 12.54 -17.43
C GLU A 104 -22.07 12.88 -15.98
N GLN A 105 -21.92 11.93 -15.05
CA GLN A 105 -22.15 12.19 -13.62
C GLN A 105 -21.18 13.22 -13.06
N THR A 106 -19.88 13.10 -13.39
CA THR A 106 -18.88 14.06 -12.94
C THR A 106 -19.12 15.45 -13.52
N LYS A 107 -19.51 15.54 -14.80
CA LYS A 107 -19.89 16.80 -15.41
C LYS A 107 -21.04 17.46 -14.65
N GLY A 108 -22.11 16.72 -14.36
CA GLY A 108 -23.25 17.25 -13.60
C GLY A 108 -22.88 17.75 -12.19
N LYS A 109 -21.98 17.04 -11.50
CA LYS A 109 -21.47 17.47 -10.18
C LYS A 109 -20.65 18.76 -10.29
N ILE A 110 -19.71 18.82 -11.23
CA ILE A 110 -18.87 20.01 -11.44
C ILE A 110 -19.73 21.22 -11.81
N ASP A 111 -20.72 21.06 -12.68
CA ASP A 111 -21.63 22.15 -13.05
C ASP A 111 -22.41 22.67 -11.82
N SER A 112 -22.85 21.78 -10.93
CA SER A 112 -23.51 22.17 -9.67
C SER A 112 -22.56 22.87 -8.68
N GLU A 113 -21.32 22.41 -8.57
CA GLU A 113 -20.30 23.00 -7.70
C GLU A 113 -19.89 24.38 -8.19
N LEU A 114 -19.73 24.56 -9.50
CA LEU A 114 -19.42 25.85 -10.10
C LEU A 114 -20.51 26.89 -9.80
N VAL A 115 -21.79 26.50 -9.93
CA VAL A 115 -22.91 27.39 -9.57
C VAL A 115 -22.88 27.74 -8.08
N ASN A 116 -22.60 26.77 -7.20
CA ASN A 116 -22.53 27.03 -5.76
C ASN A 116 -21.35 27.93 -5.40
N LEU A 117 -20.16 27.69 -5.95
CA LEU A 117 -18.98 28.52 -5.73
C LEU A 117 -19.17 29.94 -6.25
N GLN A 118 -19.84 30.10 -7.39
CA GLN A 118 -20.16 31.43 -7.93
C GLN A 118 -21.12 32.20 -7.02
N LYS A 119 -22.14 31.54 -6.46
CA LYS A 119 -23.01 32.13 -5.43
C LYS A 119 -22.24 32.50 -4.17
N THR A 120 -21.32 31.66 -3.72
CA THR A 120 -20.48 31.96 -2.56
C THR A 120 -19.57 33.16 -2.81
N LEU A 121 -19.02 33.28 -4.02
CA LEU A 121 -18.19 34.43 -4.41
C LEU A 121 -19.03 35.71 -4.44
N GLU A 122 -20.23 35.68 -5.03
CA GLU A 122 -21.17 36.81 -5.02
C GLU A 122 -21.56 37.21 -3.59
N ASN A 123 -21.81 36.23 -2.71
CA ASN A 123 -22.08 36.48 -1.30
C ASN A 123 -20.88 37.13 -0.59
N ILE A 124 -19.65 36.75 -0.91
CA ILE A 124 -18.43 37.34 -0.31
C ILE A 124 -18.23 38.77 -0.81
N GLU A 125 -18.43 39.02 -2.11
CA GLU A 125 -18.29 40.36 -2.70
C GLU A 125 -19.37 41.34 -2.21
N THR A 126 -20.59 40.85 -1.98
CA THR A 126 -21.71 41.67 -1.49
C THR A 126 -21.85 41.67 0.03
N ALA A 127 -21.04 40.88 0.74
CA ALA A 127 -21.07 40.82 2.20
C ALA A 127 -20.73 42.18 2.82
N ARG A 128 -21.50 42.55 3.84
CA ARG A 128 -21.20 43.70 4.68
C ARG A 128 -19.93 43.42 5.53
N PRO A 129 -19.09 44.44 5.81
CA PRO A 129 -17.98 44.29 6.75
C PRO A 129 -18.41 43.73 8.11
N PHE A 130 -17.54 42.91 8.70
CA PHE A 130 -17.79 42.22 9.97
C PHE A 130 -18.08 43.14 11.16
N GLU A 131 -17.66 44.41 11.10
CA GLU A 131 -17.85 45.39 12.18
C GLU A 131 -19.32 45.82 12.35
N ASP A 132 -20.12 45.70 11.29
CA ASP A 132 -21.54 46.09 11.27
C ASP A 132 -22.50 44.89 11.39
N LEU A 133 -21.98 43.70 11.71
CA LEU A 133 -22.76 42.46 11.80
C LEU A 133 -23.39 42.32 13.19
N THR A 134 -24.71 42.21 13.27
CA THR A 134 -25.42 42.04 14.54
C THR A 134 -25.63 40.57 14.90
N VAL A 135 -25.69 40.25 16.20
CA VAL A 135 -25.88 38.87 16.70
C VAL A 135 -27.21 38.28 16.25
N ASP A 136 -28.26 39.11 16.19
CA ASP A 136 -29.59 38.69 15.75
C ASP A 136 -29.61 38.32 14.25
N GLU A 137 -28.85 39.03 13.41
CA GLU A 137 -28.68 38.69 11.99
C GLU A 137 -27.93 37.36 11.82
N VAL A 138 -26.91 37.09 12.63
CA VAL A 138 -26.17 35.81 12.62
C VAL A 138 -27.05 34.64 13.08
N ALA A 139 -27.85 34.84 14.12
CA ALA A 139 -28.82 33.85 14.58
C ALA A 139 -29.89 33.55 13.52
N SER A 140 -30.33 34.56 12.76
CA SER A 140 -31.28 34.39 11.66
C SER A 140 -30.67 33.67 10.43
N ALA A 141 -29.40 33.92 10.13
CA ALA A 141 -28.72 33.34 8.97
C ALA A 141 -28.31 31.88 9.20
N GLN A 142 -27.95 31.52 10.44
CA GLN A 142 -27.62 30.16 10.83
C GLN A 142 -28.39 29.76 12.11
N PRO A 143 -29.65 29.29 11.97
CA PRO A 143 -30.52 28.95 13.12
C PRO A 143 -29.97 27.77 13.96
N GLU A 144 -29.05 26.99 13.39
CA GLU A 144 -28.31 25.92 14.08
C GLU A 144 -27.47 26.45 15.26
N ILE A 145 -27.06 27.73 15.23
CA ILE A 145 -26.33 28.38 16.32
C ILE A 145 -27.22 28.55 17.55
N ASP A 146 -28.49 28.93 17.36
CA ASP A 146 -29.45 29.06 18.46
C ASP A 146 -29.86 27.71 19.03
N GLU A 147 -29.99 26.69 18.18
CA GLU A 147 -30.22 25.30 18.63
C GLU A 147 -29.04 24.79 19.49
N LYS A 148 -27.81 25.08 19.04
CA LYS A 148 -26.60 24.72 19.77
C LYS A 148 -26.41 25.54 21.05
N THR A 149 -26.75 26.84 21.03
CA THR A 149 -26.70 27.72 22.20
C THR A 149 -27.77 27.33 23.23
N SER A 150 -28.96 26.93 22.78
CA SER A 150 -30.05 26.42 23.62
C SER A 150 -29.70 25.08 24.25
N SER A 151 -29.06 24.17 23.52
CA SER A 151 -28.54 22.91 24.07
C SER A 151 -27.35 23.08 25.01
N LEU A 152 -26.62 24.21 24.92
CA LEU A 152 -25.62 24.63 25.90
C LEU A 152 -26.22 25.33 27.14
N SER A 153 -27.39 25.96 27.04
CA SER A 153 -28.00 26.73 28.14
C SER A 153 -28.32 25.93 29.43
N PRO A 154 -28.65 24.62 29.41
CA PRO A 154 -28.75 23.85 30.66
C PRO A 154 -27.39 23.44 31.24
N ARG A 155 -26.27 23.66 30.53
CA ARG A 155 -24.90 23.32 30.98
C ARG A 155 -24.07 24.51 31.45
N ALA A 156 -24.57 25.74 31.31
CA ALA A 156 -23.80 26.95 31.58
C ALA A 156 -24.43 27.84 32.69
N SER A 157 -24.75 27.25 33.83
CA SER A 157 -24.83 28.00 35.09
C SER A 157 -23.56 27.75 35.89
N GLY A 158 -22.56 28.60 35.67
CA GLY A 158 -21.35 28.67 36.51
C GLY A 158 -20.04 28.67 35.73
N CYS A 159 -19.69 29.81 35.12
CA CYS A 159 -18.29 30.09 34.81
C CYS A 159 -17.96 31.51 35.28
N HIS A 160 -17.74 31.66 36.58
CA HIS A 160 -16.89 32.74 37.07
C HIS A 160 -15.45 32.39 36.71
N LEU A 161 -14.77 33.37 36.11
CA LEU A 161 -13.34 33.34 35.84
C LEU A 161 -12.57 32.87 37.07
N ALA A 162 -12.03 31.66 36.99
CA ALA A 162 -10.98 31.19 37.86
C ALA A 162 -9.90 30.59 36.97
N THR A 163 -8.87 31.40 36.71
CA THR A 163 -7.56 30.94 36.25
C THR A 163 -7.00 29.99 37.30
N ARG A 164 -7.37 28.72 37.26
CA ARG A 164 -6.78 27.65 38.08
C ARG A 164 -6.23 26.57 37.14
N SER A 165 -4.91 26.64 36.99
CA SER A 165 -3.98 25.53 36.82
C SER A 165 -4.63 24.15 36.65
N ALA A 166 -4.40 23.56 35.49
CA ALA A 166 -4.66 22.17 35.17
C ALA A 166 -3.97 21.22 36.19
N SER A 167 -4.69 20.75 37.21
CA SER A 167 -4.21 19.62 38.03
C SER A 167 -5.28 18.89 38.86
N ALA A 168 -6.57 18.96 38.50
CA ALA A 168 -7.59 18.23 39.24
C ALA A 168 -8.56 17.51 38.28
N ILE A 169 -8.19 16.31 37.86
CA ILE A 169 -9.14 15.34 37.32
C ILE A 169 -10.20 15.08 38.41
N CYS A 170 -11.47 15.26 38.06
CA CYS A 170 -12.63 15.09 38.94
C CYS A 170 -12.53 13.85 39.83
N PRO A 171 -12.87 13.94 41.13
CA PRO A 171 -12.84 12.80 42.06
C PRO A 171 -13.77 11.66 41.63
N LEU A 172 -14.82 11.94 40.85
CA LEU A 172 -15.77 10.93 40.35
C LEU A 172 -15.12 9.86 39.45
N PHE A 173 -14.13 10.24 38.64
CA PHE A 173 -13.47 9.32 37.71
C PHE A 173 -12.52 8.34 38.43
N LYS A 174 -12.13 8.64 39.68
CA LYS A 174 -11.31 7.78 40.52
C LYS A 174 -12.11 6.65 41.21
N LEU A 175 -13.44 6.75 41.22
CA LEU A 175 -14.35 5.80 41.87
C LEU A 175 -14.98 4.78 40.89
N LEU A 176 -14.74 4.92 39.59
CA LEU A 176 -15.30 4.01 38.59
C LEU A 176 -14.58 2.65 38.63
N PRO A 177 -15.33 1.53 38.48
CA PRO A 177 -14.73 0.22 38.27
C PRO A 177 -13.82 0.20 37.05
N THR A 178 -12.78 -0.65 37.11
CA THR A 178 -11.76 -0.77 36.06
C THR A 178 -12.40 -1.09 34.69
N GLU A 179 -13.45 -1.90 34.67
CA GLU A 179 -14.16 -2.33 33.47
C GLU A 179 -14.83 -1.14 32.77
N VAL A 180 -15.43 -0.23 33.55
CA VAL A 180 -16.08 0.98 33.02
C VAL A 180 -15.04 1.93 32.45
N LEU A 181 -13.91 2.10 33.14
CA LEU A 181 -12.78 2.91 32.65
C LEU A 181 -12.22 2.35 31.34
N GLN A 182 -12.10 1.03 31.23
CA GLN A 182 -11.68 0.36 30.00
C GLN A 182 -12.69 0.56 28.88
N LEU A 183 -14.00 0.41 29.13
CA LEU A 183 -15.03 0.66 28.13
C LEU A 183 -15.03 2.10 27.63
N ILE A 184 -14.94 3.09 28.54
CA ILE A 184 -14.81 4.51 28.17
C ILE A 184 -13.60 4.70 27.27
N PHE A 185 -12.46 4.11 27.63
CA PHE A 185 -11.26 4.18 26.80
C PHE A 185 -11.44 3.53 25.42
N LEU A 186 -12.11 2.38 25.32
CA LEU A 186 -12.38 1.71 24.04
C LEU A 186 -13.34 2.50 23.14
N HIS A 187 -14.24 3.31 23.72
CA HIS A 187 -15.11 4.21 22.96
C HIS A 187 -14.38 5.47 22.47
N CYS A 188 -13.52 6.05 23.29
CA CYS A 188 -12.84 7.31 22.96
C CYS A 188 -11.52 7.13 22.21
N LEU A 189 -10.83 5.99 22.39
CA LEU A 189 -9.51 5.68 21.83
C LEU A 189 -8.42 6.73 22.11
N GLU A 190 -8.60 7.54 23.15
CA GLU A 190 -7.69 8.64 23.50
C GLU A 190 -6.45 8.12 24.23
N ILE A 191 -5.34 7.99 23.51
CA ILE A 191 -4.07 7.44 24.01
C ILE A 191 -3.44 8.31 25.12
N ASN A 192 -3.83 9.58 25.25
CA ASN A 192 -3.36 10.43 26.35
C ASN A 192 -4.11 10.21 27.67
N LEU A 193 -5.26 9.50 27.67
CA LEU A 193 -6.04 9.25 28.88
C LEU A 193 -5.26 8.50 29.98
N PRO A 194 -4.51 7.41 29.68
CA PRO A 194 -3.60 6.80 30.65
C PRO A 194 -2.52 7.76 31.20
N ARG A 195 -2.08 8.76 30.41
CA ARG A 195 -1.04 9.72 30.82
C ARG A 195 -1.57 10.77 31.77
N ALA A 196 -2.88 11.01 31.77
CA ALA A 196 -3.52 12.00 32.62
C ALA A 196 -3.52 11.61 34.11
N SER A 197 -3.53 10.31 34.44
CA SER A 197 -3.54 9.86 35.83
C SER A 197 -2.89 8.47 36.03
N PRO A 198 -2.07 8.27 37.07
CA PRO A 198 -1.52 6.94 37.40
C PRO A 198 -2.58 5.87 37.69
N ILE A 199 -3.74 6.25 38.22
CA ILE A 199 -4.85 5.32 38.49
C ILE A 199 -5.41 4.79 37.16
N LEU A 200 -5.63 5.69 36.20
CA LEU A 200 -6.07 5.33 34.84
C LEU A 200 -5.00 4.54 34.10
N ALA A 201 -3.73 4.93 34.25
CA ALA A 201 -2.61 4.17 33.70
C ALA A 201 -2.68 2.72 34.17
N ARG A 202 -2.87 2.48 35.48
CA ARG A 202 -2.97 1.13 36.04
C ARG A 202 -4.19 0.37 35.53
N ALA A 203 -5.36 1.02 35.49
CA ALA A 203 -6.61 0.42 35.01
C ALA A 203 -6.55 0.02 33.53
N LEU A 204 -5.87 0.84 32.70
CA LEU A 204 -5.75 0.66 31.25
C LEU A 204 -4.50 -0.11 30.83
N SER A 205 -3.58 -0.42 31.77
CA SER A 205 -2.37 -1.22 31.50
C SER A 205 -2.67 -2.71 31.43
N ASN A 206 -3.49 -3.11 30.47
CA ASN A 206 -3.89 -4.49 30.25
C ASN A 206 -3.38 -4.99 28.89
N GLN A 207 -2.72 -6.14 28.89
CA GLN A 207 -2.18 -6.78 27.69
C GLN A 207 -3.26 -7.03 26.62
N LEU A 208 -4.49 -7.39 27.03
CA LEU A 208 -5.59 -7.62 26.09
C LEU A 208 -6.01 -6.33 25.38
N LEU A 209 -6.09 -5.21 26.10
CA LEU A 209 -6.41 -3.91 25.50
C LEU A 209 -5.35 -3.50 24.49
N TYR A 210 -4.07 -3.69 24.81
CA TYR A 210 -2.98 -3.40 23.89
C TYR A 210 -3.06 -4.24 22.60
N THR A 211 -3.37 -5.53 22.73
CA THR A 211 -3.62 -6.41 21.58
C THR A 211 -4.80 -5.92 20.74
N TRP A 212 -5.92 -5.54 21.36
CA TRP A 212 -7.09 -5.02 20.63
C TRP A 212 -6.81 -3.70 19.94
N LEU A 213 -6.06 -2.78 20.58
CA LEU A 213 -5.63 -1.53 19.97
C LEU A 213 -4.75 -1.79 18.74
N ILE A 214 -3.80 -2.73 18.83
CA ILE A 214 -2.92 -3.08 17.70
C ILE A 214 -3.74 -3.68 16.57
N ARG A 215 -4.64 -4.64 16.87
CA ARG A 215 -5.53 -5.24 15.85
C ARG A 215 -6.45 -4.20 15.22
N LEU A 216 -7.02 -3.29 16.02
CA LEU A 216 -7.89 -2.24 15.52
C LEU A 216 -7.15 -1.31 14.57
N SER A 217 -5.97 -0.83 14.96
CA SER A 217 -5.27 0.24 14.25
C SER A 217 -4.40 -0.28 13.12
N PHE A 218 -3.69 -1.40 13.29
CA PHE A 218 -2.67 -1.91 12.35
C PHE A 218 -3.15 -3.05 11.44
N SER A 219 -4.42 -3.47 11.48
CA SER A 219 -4.94 -4.41 10.49
C SER A 219 -5.13 -3.75 9.13
N SER A 220 -4.88 -4.49 8.05
CA SER A 220 -5.10 -4.03 6.67
C SER A 220 -6.57 -3.72 6.30
N THR A 221 -6.75 -2.65 5.52
CA THR A 221 -8.04 -2.12 5.04
C THR A 221 -8.46 -2.73 3.70
N ASN A 222 -8.37 -4.05 3.56
CA ASN A 222 -8.70 -4.73 2.30
C ASN A 222 -10.22 -4.78 2.06
N PRO A 223 -10.67 -4.80 0.79
CA PRO A 223 -12.07 -5.09 0.48
C PRO A 223 -12.54 -6.41 1.11
N GLY A 224 -11.70 -7.44 1.09
CA GLY A 224 -11.98 -8.75 1.69
C GLY A 224 -12.05 -8.78 3.23
N SER A 225 -11.61 -7.73 3.95
CA SER A 225 -11.76 -7.65 5.41
C SER A 225 -13.08 -7.00 5.86
N ARG A 226 -13.90 -6.49 4.92
CA ARG A 226 -15.24 -5.97 5.22
C ARG A 226 -16.23 -7.06 5.61
N THR A 227 -16.06 -8.26 5.07
CA THR A 227 -16.92 -9.41 5.33
C THR A 227 -16.19 -10.45 6.17
N GLU A 228 -16.82 -10.89 7.26
CA GLU A 228 -16.45 -12.10 8.02
C GLU A 228 -15.01 -12.15 8.56
N PHE A 229 -14.30 -11.01 8.61
CA PHE A 229 -12.95 -10.94 9.16
C PHE A 229 -12.95 -10.44 10.61
N PHE A 230 -13.55 -9.29 10.91
CA PHE A 230 -13.57 -8.76 12.28
C PHE A 230 -14.67 -9.41 13.13
N THR A 231 -14.41 -10.62 13.63
CA THR A 231 -15.31 -11.35 14.54
C THR A 231 -15.25 -10.80 15.96
N SER A 232 -16.29 -11.03 16.77
CA SER A 232 -16.33 -10.55 18.16
C SER A 232 -15.20 -11.10 19.05
N ASN A 233 -14.64 -12.26 18.68
CA ASN A 233 -13.50 -12.86 19.40
C ASN A 233 -12.17 -12.20 19.00
N PHE A 234 -12.07 -11.73 17.76
CA PHE A 234 -10.88 -11.08 17.24
C PHE A 234 -10.81 -9.60 17.65
N LEU A 235 -11.94 -8.90 17.53
CA LEU A 235 -12.10 -7.49 17.90
C LEU A 235 -13.48 -7.30 18.57
N PRO A 236 -13.54 -7.24 19.91
CA PRO A 236 -14.80 -7.17 20.63
C PRO A 236 -15.45 -5.79 20.53
N ARG A 237 -16.79 -5.74 20.67
CA ARG A 237 -17.51 -4.47 20.85
C ARG A 237 -17.00 -3.74 22.10
N PRO A 238 -16.91 -2.40 22.11
CA PRO A 238 -17.45 -1.46 21.12
C PRO A 238 -16.54 -1.17 19.91
N LEU A 239 -15.39 -1.83 19.81
CA LEU A 239 -14.41 -1.55 18.76
C LEU A 239 -14.95 -1.94 17.39
N ASN A 240 -15.06 -0.94 16.51
CA ASN A 240 -15.40 -1.16 15.11
C ASN A 240 -14.23 -0.74 14.24
N PHE A 241 -13.66 -1.70 13.51
CA PHE A 241 -12.53 -1.41 12.63
C PHE A 241 -12.87 -0.36 11.57
N TRP A 242 -14.09 -0.37 11.02
CA TRP A 242 -14.45 0.48 9.88
C TRP A 242 -15.02 1.85 10.29
N SER A 243 -15.14 2.15 11.58
CA SER A 243 -15.66 3.46 12.03
C SER A 243 -14.60 4.56 12.08
N ILE A 244 -13.31 4.21 11.95
CA ILE A 244 -12.18 5.15 12.04
C ILE A 244 -11.72 5.50 10.63
N SER A 245 -11.63 6.79 10.32
CA SER A 245 -11.11 7.28 9.03
C SER A 245 -9.63 6.93 8.84
N GLU A 246 -9.12 7.03 7.60
CA GLU A 246 -7.71 6.73 7.32
C GLU A 246 -6.75 7.70 8.06
N GLU A 247 -7.11 8.98 8.17
CA GLU A 247 -6.31 10.00 8.86
C GLU A 247 -6.28 9.80 10.38
N GLU A 248 -7.45 9.54 10.99
CA GLU A 248 -7.54 9.23 12.42
C GLU A 248 -6.78 7.94 12.74
N ARG A 249 -6.85 6.94 11.85
CA ARG A 249 -6.09 5.69 11.99
C ARG A 249 -4.59 5.95 11.94
N ALA A 250 -4.11 6.74 10.99
CA ALA A 250 -2.69 7.06 10.89
C ALA A 250 -2.17 7.81 12.13
N SER A 251 -2.99 8.73 12.66
CA SER A 251 -2.71 9.45 13.91
C SER A 251 -2.68 8.51 15.11
N LEU A 252 -3.66 7.61 15.22
CA LEU A 252 -3.74 6.59 16.27
C LEU A 252 -2.56 5.62 16.22
N GLN A 253 -2.16 5.16 15.03
CA GLN A 253 -1.00 4.30 14.84
C GLN A 253 0.29 4.99 15.33
N THR A 254 0.50 6.25 14.94
CA THR A 254 1.65 7.05 15.38
C THR A 254 1.66 7.21 16.92
N ALA A 255 0.50 7.47 17.52
CA ALA A 255 0.35 7.59 18.96
C ALA A 255 0.63 6.26 19.70
N ILE A 256 0.15 5.14 19.16
CA ILE A 256 0.40 3.79 19.71
C ILE A 256 1.88 3.43 19.61
N LEU A 257 2.54 3.64 18.46
CA LEU A 257 3.98 3.39 18.30
C LEU A 257 4.82 4.18 19.30
N SER A 258 4.37 5.38 19.67
CA SER A 258 5.01 6.25 20.65
C SER A 258 4.89 5.75 22.10
N CYS A 259 3.98 4.81 22.38
CA CYS A 259 3.76 4.30 23.73
C CYS A 259 4.85 3.31 24.16
N LYS A 260 5.24 3.33 25.44
CA LYS A 260 6.31 2.45 25.96
C LYS A 260 5.98 0.96 25.89
N TRP A 261 4.71 0.59 26.09
CA TRP A 261 4.22 -0.78 26.01
C TRP A 261 4.19 -1.35 24.58
N CYS A 262 4.28 -0.48 23.57
CA CYS A 262 4.32 -0.88 22.17
C CYS A 262 5.73 -1.38 21.83
N THR A 263 5.91 -2.70 21.81
CA THR A 263 7.17 -3.39 21.54
C THR A 263 7.05 -4.35 20.37
N LEU A 264 8.19 -4.71 19.76
CA LEU A 264 8.25 -5.72 18.72
C LEU A 264 7.65 -7.07 19.16
N SER A 265 7.93 -7.52 20.38
CA SER A 265 7.41 -8.79 20.92
C SER A 265 5.89 -8.83 20.91
N LEU A 266 5.23 -7.71 21.24
CA LEU A 266 3.79 -7.59 21.18
C LEU A 266 3.27 -7.60 19.74
N PHE A 267 3.97 -6.94 18.81
CA PHE A 267 3.65 -7.00 17.38
C PHE A 267 3.78 -8.42 16.83
N ARG A 268 4.86 -9.14 17.15
CA ARG A 268 5.06 -10.54 16.73
C ARG A 268 3.97 -11.47 17.28
N LYS A 269 3.55 -11.27 18.53
CA LYS A 269 2.38 -11.96 19.10
C LYS A 269 1.10 -11.64 18.29
N CYS A 270 0.82 -10.37 18.05
CA CYS A 270 -0.36 -9.95 17.29
C CYS A 270 -0.34 -10.46 15.85
N GLN A 271 0.85 -10.53 15.22
CA GLN A 271 1.04 -11.09 13.88
C GLN A 271 0.69 -12.57 13.83
N ARG A 272 1.21 -13.36 14.77
CA ARG A 272 0.87 -14.79 14.89
C ARG A 272 -0.64 -14.98 14.98
N GLU A 273 -1.28 -14.27 15.90
CA GLU A 273 -2.73 -14.35 16.10
C GLU A 273 -3.51 -13.86 14.87
N TYR A 274 -3.02 -12.82 14.18
CA TYR A 274 -3.61 -12.30 12.95
C TYR A 274 -3.54 -13.31 11.80
N ILE A 275 -2.41 -13.99 11.63
CA ILE A 275 -2.20 -15.01 10.59
C ILE A 275 -3.15 -16.17 10.81
N HIS A 276 -3.18 -16.73 12.02
CA HIS A 276 -4.09 -17.83 12.37
C HIS A 276 -5.55 -17.45 12.16
N HIS A 277 -5.92 -16.23 12.57
CA HIS A 277 -7.27 -15.71 12.38
C HIS A 277 -7.62 -15.54 10.90
N ALA A 278 -6.71 -14.98 10.09
CA ALA A 278 -6.90 -14.82 8.66
C ALA A 278 -7.05 -16.17 7.94
N LEU A 279 -6.26 -17.18 8.31
CA LEU A 279 -6.43 -18.55 7.80
C LEU A 279 -7.79 -19.12 8.20
N SER A 280 -8.17 -19.00 9.48
CA SER A 280 -9.45 -19.49 9.98
C SER A 280 -10.67 -18.76 9.44
N CYS A 281 -10.53 -17.56 8.88
CA CYS A 281 -11.67 -16.84 8.27
C CYS A 281 -11.71 -17.00 6.75
N LYS A 282 -10.55 -17.04 6.09
CA LYS A 282 -10.46 -16.95 4.62
C LYS A 282 -10.06 -18.25 3.95
N ALA A 283 -9.42 -19.17 4.67
CA ALA A 283 -9.03 -20.48 4.14
C ALA A 283 -10.03 -21.60 4.46
N ASN A 284 -11.15 -21.32 5.13
CA ASN A 284 -12.18 -22.34 5.44
C ASN A 284 -12.78 -22.99 4.19
N HIS A 285 -12.88 -22.23 3.09
CA HIS A 285 -13.43 -22.69 1.82
C HIS A 285 -12.37 -23.31 0.90
N LEU A 286 -11.15 -23.50 1.40
CA LEU A 286 -10.03 -24.05 0.66
C LEU A 286 -9.70 -25.46 1.15
N SER A 287 -9.58 -26.39 0.22
CA SER A 287 -9.02 -27.72 0.48
C SER A 287 -7.54 -27.76 0.11
N PHE A 288 -6.73 -28.28 1.03
CA PHE A 288 -5.29 -28.44 0.90
C PHE A 288 -4.92 -29.92 0.84
N THR A 289 -3.77 -30.25 0.25
CA THR A 289 -3.26 -31.62 0.35
C THR A 289 -2.91 -31.96 1.81
N PRO A 290 -2.91 -33.24 2.23
CA PRO A 290 -2.55 -33.61 3.60
C PRO A 290 -1.14 -33.15 3.99
N ALA A 291 -0.19 -33.13 3.05
CA ALA A 291 1.15 -32.62 3.26
C ALA A 291 1.16 -31.11 3.50
N ASP A 292 0.45 -30.35 2.67
CA ASP A 292 0.31 -28.89 2.84
C ASP A 292 -0.40 -28.54 4.15
N ARG A 293 -1.38 -29.34 4.56
CA ARG A 293 -2.07 -29.14 5.83
C ARG A 293 -1.14 -29.32 7.03
N ALA A 294 -0.28 -30.33 7.02
CA ALA A 294 0.73 -30.53 8.06
C ALA A 294 1.71 -29.34 8.15
N ILE A 295 2.03 -28.70 7.01
CA ILE A 295 2.84 -27.47 6.99
C ILE A 295 2.08 -26.30 7.62
N LEU A 296 0.80 -26.13 7.27
CA LEU A 296 -0.06 -25.08 7.85
C LEU A 296 -0.25 -25.24 9.36
N ASP A 297 -0.41 -26.48 9.83
CA ASP A 297 -0.55 -26.78 11.26
C ASP A 297 0.77 -26.52 12.03
N ASN A 298 1.93 -26.49 11.34
CA ASN A 298 3.24 -26.18 11.91
C ASN A 298 3.73 -24.75 11.58
N ILE A 299 2.83 -23.81 11.29
CA ILE A 299 3.17 -22.40 10.97
C ILE A 299 3.97 -21.71 12.09
N ASP A 300 3.72 -22.06 13.35
CA ASP A 300 4.36 -21.39 14.48
C ASP A 300 5.89 -21.58 14.47
N SER A 301 6.39 -22.71 13.97
CA SER A 301 7.84 -22.95 13.83
C SER A 301 8.52 -21.98 12.85
N PHE A 302 7.81 -21.54 11.80
CA PHE A 302 8.30 -20.52 10.87
C PHE A 302 8.26 -19.13 11.50
N LEU A 303 7.24 -18.84 12.31
CA LEU A 303 7.11 -17.57 13.02
C LEU A 303 8.13 -17.40 14.16
N ASP A 304 8.66 -18.50 14.69
CA ASP A 304 9.76 -18.45 15.67
C ASP A 304 11.14 -18.23 15.00
N ASN A 305 11.30 -18.60 13.72
CA ASN A 305 12.56 -18.53 12.97
C ASN A 305 12.53 -17.50 11.82
N ILE A 306 11.96 -16.32 12.05
CA ILE A 306 11.79 -15.28 11.03
C ILE A 306 13.14 -14.76 10.48
N ASP A 307 14.23 -14.88 11.23
CA ASP A 307 15.47 -14.18 10.92
C ASP A 307 16.33 -14.78 9.80
N ASP A 308 16.27 -16.11 9.59
CA ASP A 308 17.23 -16.81 8.73
C ASP A 308 16.69 -17.16 7.33
N THR A 309 15.37 -17.26 7.17
CA THR A 309 14.76 -17.81 5.94
C THR A 309 13.72 -16.91 5.29
N CYS A 310 13.26 -15.85 5.96
CA CYS A 310 12.16 -15.03 5.49
C CYS A 310 12.65 -13.81 4.70
N ASP A 311 11.86 -13.42 3.71
CA ASP A 311 12.04 -12.20 2.95
C ASP A 311 11.78 -10.97 3.83
N LYS A 312 12.82 -10.17 4.03
CA LYS A 312 12.77 -8.92 4.80
C LYS A 312 12.61 -7.68 3.92
N ALA A 313 12.38 -7.85 2.62
CA ALA A 313 12.28 -6.80 1.60
C ALA A 313 13.36 -5.71 1.77
N PRO A 314 14.66 -6.06 1.71
CA PRO A 314 15.73 -5.12 2.02
C PRO A 314 15.76 -3.90 1.09
N ASP A 315 15.21 -3.99 -0.12
CA ASP A 315 15.05 -2.90 -1.11
C ASP A 315 13.66 -2.23 -1.06
N GLY A 316 12.85 -2.56 -0.06
CA GLY A 316 11.47 -2.12 0.07
C GLY A 316 10.47 -2.87 -0.82
N ARG A 317 10.89 -3.94 -1.51
CA ARG A 317 10.02 -4.76 -2.38
C ARG A 317 9.85 -6.17 -1.83
N LYS A 318 8.59 -6.59 -1.69
CA LYS A 318 8.26 -7.94 -1.26
C LYS A 318 8.38 -8.91 -2.43
N GLY A 319 8.95 -10.07 -2.17
CA GLY A 319 8.96 -11.23 -3.05
C GLY A 319 7.59 -11.90 -3.15
N LYS A 320 7.57 -13.11 -3.74
CA LYS A 320 6.32 -13.83 -4.06
C LYS A 320 5.58 -14.43 -2.85
N GLY A 321 6.23 -14.47 -1.69
CA GLY A 321 5.81 -15.16 -0.46
C GLY A 321 6.94 -16.04 0.07
N ASP A 322 7.08 -16.12 1.40
CA ASP A 322 8.01 -17.05 2.07
C ASP A 322 7.50 -18.49 1.96
N LEU A 323 6.18 -18.66 2.10
CA LEU A 323 5.49 -19.93 1.92
C LEU A 323 4.38 -19.75 0.88
N ILE A 324 4.36 -20.60 -0.16
CA ILE A 324 3.35 -20.58 -1.21
C ILE A 324 2.77 -21.98 -1.35
N ILE A 325 1.49 -22.12 -1.05
CA ILE A 325 0.77 -23.39 -1.04
C ILE A 325 -0.37 -23.35 -2.09
N PRO A 326 -0.46 -24.33 -3.00
CA PRO A 326 -1.60 -24.46 -3.89
C PRO A 326 -2.84 -24.93 -3.11
N ALA A 327 -4.01 -24.42 -3.49
CA ALA A 327 -5.27 -24.76 -2.86
C ALA A 327 -6.37 -24.96 -3.90
N GLN A 328 -7.33 -25.82 -3.56
CA GLN A 328 -8.54 -26.06 -4.35
C GLN A 328 -9.74 -25.42 -3.63
N LEU A 329 -10.67 -24.85 -4.37
CA LEU A 329 -11.86 -24.23 -3.81
C LEU A 329 -12.93 -25.31 -3.59
N LEU A 330 -13.58 -25.31 -2.43
CA LEU A 330 -14.62 -26.30 -2.13
C LEU A 330 -15.83 -26.15 -3.08
N PRO A 331 -16.44 -27.26 -3.56
CA PRO A 331 -17.48 -27.24 -4.59
C PRO A 331 -18.68 -26.33 -4.30
N ASP A 332 -19.07 -26.19 -3.03
CA ASP A 332 -20.24 -25.40 -2.61
C ASP A 332 -20.04 -23.87 -2.75
N HIS A 333 -18.81 -23.41 -2.97
CA HIS A 333 -18.48 -21.99 -3.17
C HIS A 333 -17.98 -21.66 -4.58
N ILE A 334 -18.10 -22.60 -5.52
CA ILE A 334 -17.99 -22.29 -6.93
C ILE A 334 -19.19 -21.40 -7.25
N LEU A 335 -18.96 -20.08 -7.36
CA LEU A 335 -19.92 -19.18 -8.01
C LEU A 335 -20.29 -19.86 -9.34
N PRO A 336 -21.59 -20.06 -9.65
CA PRO A 336 -21.95 -20.69 -10.90
C PRO A 336 -21.23 -19.93 -12.00
N ALA A 337 -20.35 -20.63 -12.73
CA ALA A 337 -19.84 -20.13 -13.99
C ALA A 337 -21.06 -19.65 -14.74
N LYS A 338 -21.12 -18.34 -15.04
CA LYS A 338 -22.27 -17.67 -15.64
C LYS A 338 -22.96 -18.65 -16.59
N GLN A 339 -24.13 -19.15 -16.21
CA GLN A 339 -24.93 -19.99 -17.07
C GLN A 339 -25.20 -19.14 -18.31
N ASN A 340 -24.56 -19.50 -19.42
CA ASN A 340 -25.03 -19.07 -20.71
C ASN A 340 -26.37 -19.78 -20.89
N GLU A 341 -27.46 -19.11 -20.53
CA GLU A 341 -28.80 -19.48 -20.98
C GLU A 341 -28.84 -19.27 -22.51
N ASN A 342 -28.51 -20.32 -23.26
CA ASN A 342 -29.00 -20.52 -24.62
C ASN A 342 -30.14 -21.55 -24.52
N PRO A 343 -31.41 -21.20 -24.87
CA PRO A 343 -32.54 -22.11 -24.70
C PRO A 343 -32.64 -23.27 -25.70
N ASP A 344 -31.73 -23.42 -26.66
CA ASP A 344 -31.91 -24.38 -27.76
C ASP A 344 -30.72 -25.35 -27.88
N ALA A 345 -30.76 -26.47 -27.16
CA ALA A 345 -29.99 -27.66 -27.53
C ALA A 345 -30.64 -28.94 -26.97
N HIS A 346 -30.95 -29.86 -27.90
CA HIS A 346 -31.49 -31.19 -27.67
C HIS A 346 -30.63 -32.06 -26.73
N PRO A 347 -31.23 -33.03 -26.01
CA PRO A 347 -30.52 -33.92 -25.10
C PRO A 347 -29.94 -35.08 -25.91
N ASP A 348 -28.62 -35.19 -25.98
CA ASP A 348 -27.88 -36.46 -26.13
C ASP A 348 -26.39 -36.16 -26.31
N ALA A 349 -25.68 -36.00 -25.20
CA ALA A 349 -24.23 -36.20 -25.15
C ALA A 349 -23.84 -36.59 -23.72
N GLN A 350 -23.46 -37.85 -23.57
CA GLN A 350 -23.02 -38.46 -22.33
C GLN A 350 -21.88 -37.66 -21.69
N THR A 351 -22.08 -37.39 -20.41
CA THR A 351 -21.18 -36.71 -19.49
C THR A 351 -19.80 -37.38 -19.46
N GLN A 352 -18.82 -36.80 -20.16
CA GLN A 352 -17.41 -37.04 -19.86
C GLN A 352 -16.96 -35.99 -18.84
N ILE A 353 -17.02 -36.38 -17.56
CA ILE A 353 -16.38 -35.65 -16.46
C ILE A 353 -14.88 -35.83 -16.63
N SER A 354 -14.23 -34.89 -17.32
CA SER A 354 -12.78 -34.75 -17.31
C SER A 354 -12.35 -34.29 -15.92
N THR A 355 -11.88 -35.22 -15.09
CA THR A 355 -11.24 -34.97 -13.80
C THR A 355 -9.88 -34.32 -14.01
N SER A 356 -9.84 -33.03 -14.31
CA SER A 356 -8.65 -32.22 -14.10
C SER A 356 -8.71 -31.67 -12.68
N THR A 357 -7.83 -32.14 -11.79
CA THR A 357 -7.58 -31.54 -10.47
C THR A 357 -7.02 -30.13 -10.65
N SER A 358 -7.87 -29.16 -10.97
CA SER A 358 -7.47 -27.77 -11.20
C SER A 358 -7.14 -27.13 -9.86
N THR A 359 -5.88 -26.75 -9.66
CA THR A 359 -5.48 -25.93 -8.51
C THR A 359 -5.86 -24.48 -8.84
N ASP A 360 -6.99 -24.03 -8.32
CA ASP A 360 -7.57 -22.74 -8.71
C ASP A 360 -7.00 -21.56 -7.92
N ARG A 361 -6.49 -21.81 -6.70
CA ARG A 361 -6.01 -20.77 -5.78
C ARG A 361 -4.58 -21.04 -5.29
N LYS A 362 -3.88 -19.96 -4.94
CA LYS A 362 -2.60 -19.99 -4.22
C LYS A 362 -2.73 -19.20 -2.92
N LEU A 363 -2.32 -19.83 -1.82
CA LEU A 363 -2.11 -19.18 -0.54
C LEU A 363 -0.63 -18.78 -0.44
N ALA A 364 -0.34 -17.49 -0.27
CA ALA A 364 0.99 -16.97 -0.04
C ALA A 364 1.06 -16.34 1.35
N ILE A 365 2.11 -16.66 2.11
CA ILE A 365 2.37 -16.13 3.46
C ILE A 365 3.75 -15.47 3.47
N TRP A 366 3.82 -14.28 4.06
CA TRP A 366 5.06 -13.59 4.39
C TRP A 366 5.17 -13.46 5.91
N PHE A 367 6.07 -14.22 6.52
CA PHE A 367 6.17 -14.33 7.98
C PHE A 367 6.74 -13.05 8.59
N HIS A 368 7.76 -12.45 7.97
CA HIS A 368 8.34 -11.20 8.47
C HIS A 368 7.30 -10.07 8.52
N PHE A 369 6.50 -9.92 7.46
CA PHE A 369 5.48 -8.87 7.36
C PHE A 369 4.16 -9.22 8.07
N GLY A 370 3.99 -10.45 8.53
CA GLY A 370 2.73 -10.92 9.10
C GLY A 370 1.58 -10.83 8.10
N ALA A 371 1.84 -11.23 6.84
CA ALA A 371 0.91 -11.03 5.73
C ALA A 371 0.49 -12.36 5.08
N ILE A 372 -0.77 -12.42 4.65
CA ILE A 372 -1.37 -13.55 3.94
C ILE A 372 -2.14 -13.03 2.73
N GLN A 373 -1.96 -13.69 1.60
CA GLN A 373 -2.73 -13.44 0.39
C GLN A 373 -3.27 -14.75 -0.17
N ILE A 374 -4.55 -14.73 -0.57
CA ILE A 374 -5.17 -15.81 -1.35
C ILE A 374 -5.46 -15.22 -2.73
N ARG A 375 -4.87 -15.80 -3.78
CA ARG A 375 -4.96 -15.31 -5.16
C ARG A 375 -5.28 -16.43 -6.14
N GLU A 376 -5.66 -16.09 -7.37
CA GLU A 376 -5.81 -17.08 -8.44
C GLU A 376 -4.46 -17.59 -8.91
N GLN A 377 -4.45 -18.82 -9.43
CA GLN A 377 -3.23 -19.50 -9.91
C GLN A 377 -2.46 -18.67 -10.95
N ASN A 378 -3.19 -17.93 -11.81
CA ASN A 378 -2.70 -17.21 -12.99
C ASN A 378 -2.82 -15.67 -12.89
N GLU A 379 -3.20 -15.12 -11.73
CA GLU A 379 -3.28 -13.67 -11.57
C GLU A 379 -1.86 -13.07 -11.56
N VAL A 380 -1.67 -12.00 -12.33
CA VAL A 380 -0.46 -11.16 -12.24
C VAL A 380 -0.40 -10.61 -10.81
N TYR A 381 0.79 -10.54 -10.21
CA TYR A 381 0.98 -10.06 -8.83
C TYR A 381 0.39 -8.65 -8.64
N TYR A 382 -0.80 -8.59 -8.07
CA TYR A 382 -1.41 -7.37 -7.54
C TYR A 382 -1.60 -7.57 -6.04
N GLU A 383 -1.33 -6.54 -5.23
CA GLU A 383 -1.53 -6.55 -3.77
C GLU A 383 -3.02 -6.48 -3.37
N ASN A 384 -3.91 -7.05 -4.18
CA ASN A 384 -5.33 -7.13 -3.88
C ASN A 384 -5.57 -8.15 -2.77
N ASN A 385 -6.37 -7.78 -1.76
CA ASN A 385 -6.74 -8.64 -0.63
C ASN A 385 -5.54 -9.23 0.15
N LEU A 386 -4.48 -8.45 0.34
CA LEU A 386 -3.34 -8.82 1.19
C LEU A 386 -3.64 -8.57 2.67
N PHE A 387 -4.08 -9.59 3.40
CA PHE A 387 -4.35 -9.50 4.83
C PHE A 387 -3.04 -9.40 5.60
N ARG A 388 -2.76 -8.24 6.19
CA ARG A 388 -1.50 -8.01 6.92
C ARG A 388 -1.68 -7.22 8.20
N LEU A 389 -0.73 -7.43 9.11
CA LEU A 389 -0.51 -6.65 10.32
C LEU A 389 1.02 -6.60 10.57
N PRO A 390 1.67 -5.43 10.69
CA PRO A 390 1.09 -4.10 10.59
C PRO A 390 0.75 -3.66 9.16
N ALA A 391 -0.23 -2.77 9.05
CA ALA A 391 -0.61 -2.06 7.84
C ALA A 391 -0.83 -0.58 8.16
N SER A 392 -0.17 0.31 7.43
CA SER A 392 -0.50 1.73 7.41
C SER A 392 -1.43 2.05 6.24
N PRO A 393 -2.30 3.07 6.33
CA PRO A 393 -3.01 3.60 5.16
C PRO A 393 -2.03 4.00 4.05
N ILE A 394 -2.43 3.76 2.80
CA ILE A 394 -1.54 3.92 1.63
C ILE A 394 -1.35 5.41 1.31
N LEU A 395 -2.46 6.19 1.34
CA LEU A 395 -2.48 7.60 0.96
C LEU A 395 -1.94 8.49 2.07
N THR A 396 -2.36 8.24 3.31
CA THR A 396 -1.97 8.99 4.51
C THR A 396 -1.23 8.06 5.47
N PRO A 397 0.04 7.70 5.18
CA PRO A 397 0.77 6.77 6.02
C PRO A 397 0.98 7.34 7.43
N ALA A 398 1.10 6.47 8.42
CA ALA A 398 1.47 6.86 9.79
C ALA A 398 2.97 7.14 9.89
N ARG A 399 3.32 7.98 10.86
CA ARG A 399 4.70 8.43 11.08
C ARG A 399 5.43 7.51 12.05
N ILE A 400 6.70 7.22 11.76
CA ILE A 400 7.58 6.54 12.71
C ILE A 400 7.97 7.55 13.82
N PRO A 401 7.66 7.26 15.10
CA PRO A 401 7.92 8.18 16.20
C PRO A 401 9.39 8.20 16.62
N ASP A 402 9.84 9.33 17.18
CA ASP A 402 11.22 9.53 17.64
C ASP A 402 11.68 8.49 18.66
N LYS A 403 10.75 7.92 19.44
CA LYS A 403 11.00 6.81 20.36
C LYS A 403 11.77 5.68 19.66
N LEU A 404 11.35 5.28 18.46
CA LEU A 404 11.97 4.18 17.70
C LEU A 404 13.27 4.60 17.00
N LEU A 405 13.59 5.90 16.98
CA LEU A 405 14.74 6.48 16.30
C LEU A 405 15.77 7.06 17.29
N SER A 406 15.71 6.60 18.53
CA SER A 406 16.55 7.06 19.63
C SER A 406 17.27 5.88 20.31
N PRO A 407 18.41 6.11 20.99
CA PRO A 407 19.10 5.05 21.74
C PRO A 407 18.16 4.34 22.72
N PRO A 408 18.35 3.02 22.98
CA PRO A 408 19.63 2.30 22.97
C PRO A 408 20.03 1.55 21.68
N TRP A 409 19.28 1.63 20.57
CA TRP A 409 19.60 0.94 19.30
C TRP A 409 19.80 -0.58 19.43
N SER A 410 18.81 -1.27 20.03
CA SER A 410 18.84 -2.74 20.16
C SER A 410 18.60 -3.46 18.83
N ALA A 411 18.97 -4.74 18.74
CA ALA A 411 18.65 -5.56 17.56
C ALA A 411 17.14 -5.62 17.27
N SER A 412 16.33 -5.79 18.31
CA SER A 412 14.86 -5.75 18.24
C SER A 412 14.30 -4.41 17.77
N GLN A 413 14.99 -3.30 18.05
CA GLN A 413 14.58 -1.98 17.58
C GLN A 413 14.79 -1.85 16.07
N PHE A 414 15.92 -2.31 15.54
CA PHE A 414 16.16 -2.32 14.10
C PHE A 414 15.23 -3.25 13.36
N GLU A 415 14.94 -4.43 13.91
CA GLU A 415 13.96 -5.35 13.33
C GLU A 415 12.56 -4.73 13.33
N PHE A 416 12.19 -3.99 14.39
CA PHE A 416 10.92 -3.29 14.43
C PHE A 416 10.86 -2.14 13.41
N LEU A 417 11.95 -1.40 13.26
CA LEU A 417 12.06 -0.38 12.22
C LEU A 417 11.95 -1.01 10.82
N GLN A 418 12.59 -2.15 10.58
CA GLN A 418 12.54 -2.87 9.31
C GLN A 418 11.11 -3.33 8.99
N LEU A 419 10.38 -3.81 9.99
CA LEU A 419 8.98 -4.19 9.85
C LEU A 419 8.08 -3.01 9.43
N LEU A 420 8.36 -1.80 9.93
CA LEU A 420 7.56 -0.60 9.67
C LEU A 420 7.98 0.14 8.38
N ALA A 421 9.23 0.00 7.96
CA ALA A 421 9.85 0.79 6.89
C ALA A 421 9.08 0.82 5.55
N PRO A 422 8.42 -0.27 5.10
CA PRO A 422 7.69 -0.27 3.82
C PRO A 422 6.45 0.62 3.81
N ASP A 423 5.79 0.80 4.97
CA ASP A 423 4.45 1.37 5.05
C ASP A 423 4.38 2.70 5.78
N PHE A 424 5.28 2.89 6.75
CA PHE A 424 5.32 4.05 7.62
C PHE A 424 6.38 5.01 7.12
N TYR A 425 6.09 6.30 7.22
CA TYR A 425 7.02 7.31 6.76
C TYR A 425 7.96 7.79 7.87
N LEU A 426 9.17 8.14 7.47
CA LEU A 426 10.21 8.67 8.35
C LEU A 426 10.28 10.20 8.29
N ASP A 427 10.44 10.73 7.09
CA ASP A 427 10.53 12.16 6.78
C ASP A 427 9.29 12.62 6.01
N GLU A 428 8.92 13.89 6.14
CA GLU A 428 7.78 14.45 5.42
C GLU A 428 8.08 14.54 3.91
N ASP A 429 9.32 14.91 3.57
CA ASP A 429 9.82 15.04 2.21
C ASP A 429 11.06 14.16 1.97
N GLU A 430 11.10 13.46 0.83
CA GLU A 430 12.26 12.68 0.37
C GLU A 430 13.49 13.55 0.09
N HIS A 431 13.30 14.77 -0.42
CA HIS A 431 14.38 15.69 -0.75
C HIS A 431 14.86 16.47 0.49
N GLU A 432 13.94 16.86 1.37
CA GLU A 432 14.20 17.58 2.61
C GLU A 432 14.16 16.62 3.81
N ALA A 433 15.05 15.64 3.81
CA ALA A 433 15.08 14.55 4.77
C ALA A 433 15.66 14.97 6.15
N GLU A 434 15.02 15.95 6.80
CA GLU A 434 15.54 16.62 8.00
C GLU A 434 15.78 15.68 9.19
N ARG A 435 14.86 14.73 9.48
CA ARG A 435 14.94 13.89 10.68
C ARG A 435 16.01 12.84 10.50
N SER A 436 15.98 12.10 9.40
CA SER A 436 17.00 11.11 9.08
C SER A 436 18.38 11.75 8.99
N SER A 437 18.50 12.92 8.36
CA SER A 437 19.74 13.71 8.32
C SER A 437 20.24 14.10 9.72
N SER A 438 19.35 14.56 10.61
CA SER A 438 19.68 14.90 12.00
C SER A 438 20.14 13.68 12.80
N ILE A 439 19.51 12.51 12.59
CA ILE A 439 19.92 11.24 13.21
C ILE A 439 21.30 10.83 12.71
N THR A 440 21.54 10.84 11.40
CA THR A 440 22.85 10.54 10.80
C THR A 440 23.95 11.44 11.39
N ALA A 441 23.72 12.75 11.42
CA ALA A 441 24.67 13.71 11.98
C ALA A 441 24.92 13.46 13.48
N ARG A 442 23.90 13.04 14.24
CA ARG A 442 24.04 12.68 15.66
C ARG A 442 24.88 11.43 15.86
N LEU A 443 24.69 10.40 15.03
CA LEU A 443 25.45 9.15 15.07
C LEU A 443 26.92 9.37 14.75
N ILE A 444 27.22 10.19 13.73
CA ILE A 444 28.59 10.58 13.37
C ILE A 444 29.24 11.34 14.53
N ARG A 445 28.59 12.38 15.07
CA ARG A 445 29.15 13.16 16.19
C ARG A 445 29.40 12.33 17.45
N ARG A 446 28.54 11.35 17.73
CA ARG A 446 28.67 10.44 18.87
C ARG A 446 29.54 9.21 18.57
N ARG A 447 30.09 9.09 17.37
CA ARG A 447 30.92 7.97 16.91
C ARG A 447 30.25 6.59 17.08
N GLN A 448 28.92 6.54 16.93
CA GLN A 448 28.13 5.30 17.01
C GLN A 448 28.07 4.57 15.66
N ILE A 449 29.11 3.79 15.35
CA ILE A 449 29.26 3.13 14.03
C ILE A 449 28.22 2.03 13.77
N GLN A 450 27.92 1.20 14.77
CA GLN A 450 27.03 0.04 14.60
C GLN A 450 25.60 0.46 14.17
N PRO A 451 24.94 1.43 14.83
CA PRO A 451 23.67 1.96 14.36
C PRO A 451 23.75 2.62 12.98
N PHE A 452 24.82 3.36 12.72
CA PHE A 452 25.03 4.05 11.44
C PHE A 452 25.06 3.07 10.26
N ALA A 453 25.91 2.05 10.34
CA ALA A 453 26.03 1.04 9.29
C ALA A 453 24.72 0.27 9.06
N ARG A 454 23.96 -0.01 10.13
CA ARG A 454 22.65 -0.69 10.00
C ARG A 454 21.60 0.18 9.34
N LEU A 455 21.47 1.45 9.74
CA LEU A 455 20.49 2.37 9.16
C LEU A 455 20.77 2.63 7.68
N LEU A 456 22.04 2.73 7.29
CA LEU A 456 22.42 2.95 5.88
C LEU A 456 21.95 1.87 4.91
N LYS A 457 21.71 0.65 5.40
CA LYS A 457 21.19 -0.49 4.63
C LYS A 457 19.67 -0.52 4.53
N MET A 458 18.98 0.30 5.33
CA MET A 458 17.52 0.31 5.39
C MET A 458 16.93 1.27 4.36
N TYR A 459 15.72 0.96 3.92
CA TYR A 459 14.94 1.79 3.00
C TYR A 459 13.68 2.26 3.71
N PHE A 460 13.42 3.56 3.68
CA PHE A 460 12.25 4.17 4.30
C PHE A 460 11.48 5.00 3.30
N ARG A 461 10.17 5.08 3.54
CA ARG A 461 9.26 5.93 2.79
C ARG A 461 9.27 7.37 3.35
N ALA A 462 9.18 8.37 2.48
CA ALA A 462 8.82 9.75 2.86
C ALA A 462 7.30 9.97 2.74
N ALA A 463 6.70 10.92 3.44
CA ALA A 463 5.25 11.12 3.38
C ALA A 463 4.78 11.48 1.95
N ASN A 464 5.55 12.31 1.24
CA ASN A 464 5.29 12.75 -0.13
C ASN A 464 5.58 11.70 -1.22
N CYS A 465 6.32 10.62 -0.90
CA CYS A 465 6.71 9.59 -1.87
C CYS A 465 6.15 8.22 -1.48
N ARG A 466 5.75 7.40 -2.46
CA ARG A 466 5.25 6.04 -2.19
C ARG A 466 6.34 4.98 -2.24
N VAL A 467 7.46 5.29 -2.89
CA VAL A 467 8.55 4.34 -3.10
C VAL A 467 9.54 4.53 -1.95
N PRO A 468 9.89 3.45 -1.23
CA PRO A 468 10.95 3.53 -0.23
C PRO A 468 12.29 3.92 -0.89
N ALA A 469 12.98 4.88 -0.31
CA ALA A 469 14.31 5.30 -0.69
C ALA A 469 15.33 4.80 0.34
N ARG A 470 16.59 4.64 -0.08
CA ARG A 470 17.69 4.31 0.85
C ARG A 470 17.81 5.41 1.91
N TRP A 471 18.25 5.04 3.10
CA TRP A 471 18.58 6.02 4.14
C TRP A 471 19.47 7.15 3.58
N PRO A 472 19.05 8.42 3.71
CA PRO A 472 19.66 9.51 2.98
C PRO A 472 21.03 9.91 3.56
N LEU A 473 21.95 10.22 2.64
CA LEU A 473 23.26 10.79 2.92
C LEU A 473 23.38 12.10 2.13
N HIS A 474 23.71 13.19 2.82
CA HIS A 474 23.88 14.51 2.22
C HIS A 474 25.33 14.97 2.35
N SER A 475 25.73 15.97 1.54
CA SER A 475 27.09 16.53 1.54
C SER A 475 27.59 16.95 2.94
N VAL A 476 26.67 17.45 3.78
CA VAL A 476 26.95 17.84 5.18
C VAL A 476 27.45 16.66 6.01
N HIS A 477 26.98 15.43 5.75
CA HIS A 477 27.39 14.24 6.49
C HIS A 477 28.83 13.85 6.15
N PHE A 478 29.23 13.92 4.86
CA PHE A 478 30.60 13.61 4.44
C PHE A 478 31.61 14.59 5.07
N ALA A 479 31.33 15.89 4.98
CA ALA A 479 32.16 16.92 5.63
C ALA A 479 32.25 16.72 7.15
N LEU A 480 31.16 16.28 7.78
CA LEU A 480 31.13 15.98 9.22
C LEU A 480 31.97 14.76 9.58
N ILE A 481 31.98 13.71 8.76
CA ILE A 481 32.83 12.53 8.95
C ILE A 481 34.30 12.94 8.93
N VAL A 482 34.72 13.70 7.90
CA VAL A 482 36.10 14.20 7.76
C VAL A 482 36.50 15.04 8.97
N ARG A 483 35.68 16.01 9.34
CA ARG A 483 35.93 16.87 10.52
C ARG A 483 36.05 16.07 11.82
N CYS A 484 35.20 15.06 12.02
CA CYS A 484 35.26 14.20 13.20
C CYS A 484 36.48 13.27 13.21
N ALA A 485 36.93 12.80 12.05
CA ALA A 485 38.15 12.00 11.91
C ALA A 485 39.40 12.82 12.25
N GLU A 486 39.50 14.04 11.72
CA GLU A 486 40.62 14.95 11.97
C GLU A 486 40.70 15.38 13.45
N ALA A 487 39.55 15.68 14.06
CA ALA A 487 39.46 16.06 15.48
C ALA A 487 39.79 14.91 16.45
N GLY A 488 39.68 13.66 16.00
CA GLY A 488 39.97 12.46 16.81
C GLY A 488 41.46 12.15 16.97
N GLY A 489 42.36 12.98 16.43
CA GLY A 489 43.80 12.73 16.42
C GLY A 489 44.17 11.80 15.27
N GLY A 490 44.08 12.30 14.03
CA GLY A 490 44.45 11.59 12.79
C GLY A 490 45.95 11.33 12.65
N GLY A 491 46.56 10.65 13.62
CA GLY A 491 47.99 10.34 13.65
C GLY A 491 48.34 8.84 13.65
N ASP A 492 47.35 7.93 13.80
CA ASP A 492 47.66 6.52 14.11
C ASP A 492 47.49 5.54 12.93
N GLY A 493 47.31 6.02 11.69
CA GLY A 493 47.20 5.17 10.50
C GLY A 493 45.99 4.23 10.47
N ILE A 494 45.02 4.41 11.38
CA ILE A 494 43.78 3.64 11.44
C ILE A 494 42.70 4.36 10.64
N ALA A 495 42.23 3.71 9.57
CA ALA A 495 41.14 4.19 8.74
C ALA A 495 39.87 4.50 9.56
N ASP A 496 39.24 5.65 9.29
CA ASP A 496 38.00 6.06 9.94
C ASP A 496 36.88 5.07 9.59
N PRO A 497 36.22 4.45 10.59
CA PRO A 497 35.24 3.40 10.34
C PRO A 497 33.97 3.93 9.66
N PHE A 498 33.62 5.21 9.81
CA PHE A 498 32.47 5.80 9.10
C PHE A 498 32.82 6.05 7.64
N ALA A 499 34.02 6.57 7.37
CA ALA A 499 34.51 6.77 6.00
C ALA A 499 34.56 5.42 5.26
N ARG A 500 35.08 4.37 5.89
CA ARG A 500 35.13 3.03 5.31
C ARG A 500 33.74 2.49 4.95
N VAL A 501 32.76 2.56 5.85
CA VAL A 501 31.39 2.12 5.55
C VAL A 501 30.78 2.89 4.37
N VAL A 502 31.00 4.21 4.32
CA VAL A 502 30.50 5.04 3.21
C VAL A 502 31.18 4.67 1.88
N LEU A 503 32.49 4.47 1.88
CA LEU A 503 33.26 4.07 0.70
C LEU A 503 32.88 2.67 0.21
N ASP A 504 32.73 1.71 1.12
CA ASP A 504 32.45 0.32 0.79
C ASP A 504 30.99 0.12 0.32
N GLU A 505 30.02 0.79 0.96
CA GLU A 505 28.59 0.51 0.73
C GLU A 505 27.84 1.60 -0.04
N ARG A 506 28.37 2.84 -0.09
CA ARG A 506 27.66 4.03 -0.61
C ARG A 506 28.51 4.90 -1.53
N TRP A 507 29.51 4.33 -2.22
CA TRP A 507 30.41 5.05 -3.12
C TRP A 507 29.70 5.95 -4.15
N ASP A 508 28.59 5.47 -4.74
CA ASP A 508 27.84 6.19 -5.77
C ASP A 508 27.19 7.49 -5.25
N ASP A 509 26.91 7.56 -3.95
CA ASP A 509 26.28 8.73 -3.33
C ASP A 509 27.30 9.80 -2.91
N VAL A 510 28.60 9.51 -2.99
CA VAL A 510 29.67 10.44 -2.59
C VAL A 510 29.94 11.45 -3.71
N PRO A 511 29.73 12.76 -3.48
CA PRO A 511 30.03 13.79 -4.46
C PRO A 511 31.55 13.93 -4.64
N VAL A 512 31.97 14.36 -5.84
CA VAL A 512 33.36 14.29 -6.30
C VAL A 512 34.33 15.05 -5.39
N ASP A 513 33.89 16.19 -4.86
CA ASP A 513 34.63 17.04 -3.92
C ASP A 513 34.93 16.34 -2.59
N ALA A 514 34.05 15.46 -2.11
CA ALA A 514 34.23 14.73 -0.86
C ALA A 514 35.00 13.40 -1.00
N ARG A 515 35.20 12.89 -2.23
CA ARG A 515 35.81 11.56 -2.45
C ARG A 515 37.27 11.51 -2.04
N GLU A 516 38.06 12.50 -2.41
CA GLU A 516 39.49 12.55 -2.09
C GLU A 516 39.71 12.61 -0.58
N ASP A 517 38.93 13.44 0.11
CA ASP A 517 38.99 13.56 1.57
C ASP A 517 38.58 12.28 2.29
N LEU A 518 37.52 11.61 1.83
CA LEU A 518 37.08 10.34 2.41
C LEU A 518 38.08 9.21 2.14
N LEU A 519 38.67 9.13 0.95
CA LEU A 519 39.72 8.15 0.63
C LEU A 519 40.97 8.36 1.48
N ARG A 520 41.35 9.61 1.75
CA ARG A 520 42.49 9.95 2.61
C ARG A 520 42.34 9.45 4.04
N ILE A 521 41.12 9.48 4.58
CA ILE A 521 40.85 9.07 5.97
C ILE A 521 40.35 7.63 6.08
N GLY A 522 39.82 7.04 5.01
CA GLY A 522 39.22 5.69 5.00
C GLY A 522 40.08 4.60 4.36
N GLY A 523 41.16 4.99 3.66
CA GLY A 523 42.11 4.10 2.97
C GLY A 523 43.16 3.44 3.85
#